data_AF-A0A538HQJ0-F1
#
_entry.id   AF-A0A538HQJ0-F1
#
_cell.length_a   1.000
_cell.length_b   1.000
_cell.length_c   1.000
_cell.angle_alpha   90.00
_cell.angle_beta   90.00
_cell.angle_gamma   90.00
#
_symmetry.space_group_name_H-M   'P 1'
#
loop_
_entity.id
_entity.type
_entity.pdbx_description
1 polymer ?
#
loop_
_entity_poly.entity_id
_entity_poly.type
_entity_poly.pdbx_seq_one_letter_code
_entity_poly.pdbx_strand_id
1 'polypeptide(L)'
;MFFNPTAVSGSFRVDASSSGADSIEFPDVFVVGDGGSVSGSSASKTYSWSTGAAPLTLSFAVTASNTGGQSDPVSFTVSPDSTAPASSISCSPGPCGGGTGTQSVTLSATDSSGSGVKAIHFTTNGTTPTLGSPVYTSPLSVSSTTTVKFFAVDNVGNTEAVQTQTITITSGGGASFVRQTTNLSASASSLATSLSPASTSGNTLVAIIAFATGSSASVSSVSDSGGAWTKGPVGFLTGINSRVEIWYRLSAPAVSSVTVTLSSAKAVAVNISEWSGVTGFERSSNGNGSSSTTITTPPVTTTNAQDLVIAATNYPSGATSTLTSGSFASLQDFNSGSGVHGRAAYVITSSTGTFQASWSLSTSSGGHGTAIIAFKAS
;
A
#
# COMPACT_ATOMS: atom_id res chain seq x y z
N MET A 1 27.34 22.92 29.13
CA MET A 1 25.88 23.15 28.95
C MET A 1 25.67 24.05 27.75
N PHE A 2 24.49 24.02 27.14
CA PHE A 2 24.17 24.83 25.97
C PHE A 2 23.01 25.80 26.25
N PHE A 3 22.98 26.91 25.52
CA PHE A 3 21.85 27.84 25.49
C PHE A 3 21.64 28.36 24.07
N ASN A 4 20.41 28.75 23.72
CA ASN A 4 20.14 29.37 22.44
C ASN A 4 20.44 30.88 22.50
N PRO A 5 21.49 31.38 21.81
CA PRO A 5 21.87 32.80 21.88
C PRO A 5 20.89 33.71 21.10
N THR A 6 20.03 33.14 20.25
CA THR A 6 19.02 33.89 19.49
C THR A 6 17.68 33.97 20.21
N ALA A 7 17.50 33.20 21.29
CA ALA A 7 16.28 33.24 22.08
C ALA A 7 16.24 34.52 22.94
N VAL A 8 15.12 35.24 22.84
CA VAL A 8 14.86 36.45 23.65
C VAL A 8 14.94 36.14 25.15
N SER A 9 14.48 34.95 25.55
CA SER A 9 14.56 34.47 26.92
C SER A 9 14.86 32.99 26.97
N GLY A 10 15.46 32.55 28.07
CA GLY A 10 15.69 31.13 28.34
C GLY A 10 16.26 30.92 29.73
N SER A 11 16.57 29.66 30.05
CA SER A 11 17.20 29.32 31.33
C SER A 11 17.98 28.01 31.24
N PHE A 12 19.00 27.88 32.09
CA PHE A 12 19.64 26.60 32.40
C PHE A 12 19.84 26.46 33.90
N ARG A 13 20.06 25.22 34.36
CA ARG A 13 20.24 24.88 35.78
C ARG A 13 21.62 24.27 36.00
N VAL A 14 22.29 24.70 37.06
CA VAL A 14 23.53 24.12 37.57
C VAL A 14 23.26 23.54 38.95
N ASP A 15 23.54 22.26 39.12
CA ASP A 15 23.46 21.56 40.40
C ASP A 15 24.87 21.26 40.90
N ALA A 16 25.09 21.41 42.20
CA ALA A 16 26.35 21.09 42.85
C ALA A 16 26.10 20.35 44.16
N SER A 17 27.00 19.43 44.49
CA SER A 17 26.95 18.65 45.72
C SER A 17 28.31 18.62 46.39
N SER A 18 28.34 18.74 47.71
CA SER A 18 29.56 18.67 48.51
C SER A 18 29.30 17.94 49.82
N SER A 19 30.24 17.09 50.26
CA SER A 19 30.19 16.49 51.59
C SER A 19 30.89 17.39 52.60
N GLY A 20 30.16 17.88 53.62
CA GLY A 20 30.75 18.63 54.73
C GLY A 20 31.02 20.12 54.45
N ALA A 21 30.43 20.68 53.39
CA ALA A 21 30.42 22.12 53.18
C ALA A 21 29.22 22.76 53.88
N ASP A 22 29.45 23.93 54.46
CA ASP A 22 28.39 24.76 55.04
C ASP A 22 27.68 25.60 53.94
N SER A 23 28.39 25.92 52.86
CA SER A 23 27.85 26.66 51.71
C SER A 23 28.54 26.28 50.39
N ILE A 24 27.79 26.40 49.29
CA ILE A 24 28.32 26.32 47.92
C ILE A 24 28.10 27.68 47.25
N GLU A 25 29.18 28.23 46.71
CA GLU A 25 29.18 29.50 45.99
C GLU A 25 29.14 29.25 44.49
N PHE A 26 28.11 29.81 43.85
CA PHE A 26 27.90 29.76 42.41
C PHE A 26 28.30 31.11 41.80
N PRO A 27 28.98 31.11 40.65
CA PRO A 27 29.40 32.33 39.98
C PRO A 27 28.21 33.04 39.35
N ASP A 28 28.34 34.35 39.12
CA ASP A 28 27.48 35.04 38.18
C ASP A 28 27.91 34.67 36.76
N VAL A 29 26.95 34.19 35.97
CA VAL A 29 27.19 33.69 34.61
C VAL A 29 26.88 34.74 33.56
N PHE A 30 26.17 35.80 33.95
CA PHE A 30 25.65 36.84 33.08
C PHE A 30 26.36 38.17 33.34
N VAL A 31 26.41 39.04 32.32
CA VAL A 31 27.11 40.33 32.41
C VAL A 31 26.06 41.43 32.59
N VAL A 32 26.35 42.46 33.37
CA VAL A 32 25.41 43.57 33.63
C VAL A 32 24.81 44.11 32.32
N GLY A 33 23.51 43.90 32.10
CA GLY A 33 22.76 44.40 30.93
C GLY A 33 21.92 43.37 30.16
N ASP A 34 22.05 42.08 30.43
CA ASP A 34 21.32 40.99 29.74
C ASP A 34 19.98 40.58 30.41
N GLY A 35 19.55 41.33 31.44
CA GLY A 35 18.34 41.00 32.20
C GLY A 35 18.43 39.67 32.94
N GLY A 36 19.66 39.21 33.21
CA GLY A 36 19.94 37.97 33.93
C GLY A 36 19.29 37.92 35.31
N SER A 37 18.72 36.76 35.66
CA SER A 37 18.26 36.46 37.00
C SER A 37 18.79 35.10 37.45
N VAL A 38 19.23 35.04 38.71
CA VAL A 38 19.69 33.81 39.36
C VAL A 38 18.73 33.48 40.50
N SER A 39 18.17 32.29 40.48
CA SER A 39 17.25 31.79 41.51
C SER A 39 17.65 30.38 41.94
N GLY A 40 17.08 29.88 43.04
CA GLY A 40 17.30 28.51 43.51
C GLY A 40 17.97 28.41 44.87
N SER A 41 18.25 27.17 45.27
CA SER A 41 18.77 26.81 46.59
C SER A 41 20.29 27.01 46.70
N SER A 42 20.88 26.66 47.85
CA SER A 42 22.32 26.63 48.04
C SER A 42 23.02 25.51 47.25
N ALA A 43 22.30 24.48 46.81
CA ALA A 43 22.87 23.35 46.05
C ALA A 43 22.49 23.38 44.55
N SER A 44 21.66 24.34 44.14
CA SER A 44 21.11 24.39 42.79
C SER A 44 20.75 25.81 42.39
N LYS A 45 21.32 26.29 41.28
CA LYS A 45 21.02 27.60 40.71
C LYS A 45 20.42 27.48 39.31
N THR A 46 19.33 28.19 39.09
CA THR A 46 18.75 28.42 37.77
C THR A 46 19.12 29.83 37.32
N TYR A 47 19.78 29.88 36.17
CA TYR A 47 20.20 31.08 35.47
C TYR A 47 19.23 31.33 34.34
N SER A 48 18.59 32.50 34.31
CA SER A 48 17.61 32.87 33.27
C SER A 48 17.91 34.25 32.70
N TRP A 49 17.54 34.49 31.44
CA TRP A 49 17.68 35.79 30.76
C TRP A 49 16.37 36.18 30.07
N SER A 50 16.17 37.48 29.83
CA SER A 50 14.96 38.01 29.18
C SER A 50 15.22 39.01 28.05
N THR A 51 16.47 39.39 27.79
CA THR A 51 16.83 40.32 26.70
C THR A 51 17.86 39.73 25.74
N GLY A 52 17.94 38.40 25.64
CA GLY A 52 18.99 37.67 24.93
C GLY A 52 20.28 37.50 25.76
N ALA A 53 21.15 36.58 25.32
CA ALA A 53 22.43 36.30 25.96
C ALA A 53 23.58 36.42 24.93
N ALA A 54 24.72 36.96 25.34
CA ALA A 54 25.88 37.12 24.46
C ALA A 54 26.38 35.75 23.96
N PRO A 55 26.71 35.57 22.66
CA PRO A 55 27.10 34.29 22.09
C PRO A 55 28.57 33.96 22.38
N LEU A 56 28.95 33.88 23.65
CA LEU A 56 30.30 33.57 24.09
C LEU A 56 30.33 32.24 24.83
N THR A 57 31.31 31.39 24.49
CA THR A 57 31.64 30.23 25.33
C THR A 57 32.44 30.70 26.53
N LEU A 58 31.89 30.52 27.72
CA LEU A 58 32.51 30.97 28.96
C LEU A 58 32.70 29.80 29.93
N SER A 59 33.77 29.88 30.72
CA SER A 59 34.10 28.93 31.77
C SER A 59 33.90 29.57 33.12
N PHE A 60 33.19 28.86 34.00
CA PHE A 60 32.78 29.32 35.31
C PHE A 60 33.19 28.28 36.35
N ALA A 61 33.41 28.70 37.60
CA ALA A 61 33.83 27.81 38.67
C ALA A 61 32.88 27.89 39.87
N VAL A 62 32.56 26.73 40.44
CA VAL A 62 31.81 26.58 41.68
C VAL A 62 32.79 26.20 42.78
N THR A 63 32.66 26.80 43.97
CA THR A 63 33.48 26.44 45.15
C THR A 63 32.58 26.09 46.33
N ALA A 64 33.04 25.19 47.19
CA ALA A 64 32.37 24.85 48.44
C ALA A 64 33.21 25.34 49.61
N SER A 65 32.58 25.83 50.69
CA SER A 65 33.28 26.34 51.86
C SER A 65 32.69 25.78 53.16
N ASN A 66 33.55 25.61 54.17
CA ASN A 66 33.18 25.35 55.56
C ASN A 66 34.13 26.11 56.51
N THR A 67 34.01 25.87 57.82
CA THR A 67 34.91 26.47 58.82
C THR A 67 36.40 26.10 58.65
N GLY A 68 36.71 25.06 57.87
CA GLY A 68 38.07 24.59 57.57
C GLY A 68 38.69 25.18 56.30
N GLY A 69 37.94 25.93 55.49
CA GLY A 69 38.43 26.59 54.28
C GLY A 69 37.55 26.40 53.05
N GLN A 70 38.06 26.82 51.89
CA GLN A 70 37.42 26.74 50.58
C GLN A 70 37.99 25.55 49.78
N SER A 71 37.14 24.87 49.00
CA SER A 71 37.55 23.80 48.09
C SER A 71 38.29 24.34 46.87
N ASP A 72 39.00 23.46 46.17
CA ASP A 72 39.41 23.75 44.79
C ASP A 72 38.17 24.05 43.92
N PRO A 73 38.29 24.97 42.94
CA PRO A 73 37.20 25.30 42.04
C PRO A 73 36.86 24.13 41.11
N VAL A 74 35.58 23.83 40.96
CA VAL A 74 35.07 22.88 39.96
C VAL A 74 34.46 23.67 38.80
N SER A 75 35.05 23.51 37.61
CA SER A 75 34.67 24.29 36.43
C SER A 75 33.52 23.66 35.65
N PHE A 76 32.66 24.51 35.08
CA PHE A 76 31.68 24.15 34.04
C PHE A 76 31.73 25.16 32.90
N THR A 77 31.32 24.72 31.71
CA THR A 77 31.24 25.58 30.52
C THR A 77 29.80 25.83 30.12
N VAL A 78 29.55 27.05 29.66
CA VAL A 78 28.30 27.45 29.02
C VAL A 78 28.65 27.86 27.60
N SER A 79 28.11 27.14 26.62
CA SER A 79 28.38 27.35 25.20
C SER A 79 27.09 27.77 24.48
N PRO A 80 27.14 28.76 23.58
CA PRO A 80 26.00 29.05 22.72
C PRO A 80 25.78 27.90 21.74
N ASP A 81 24.52 27.60 21.47
CA ASP A 81 24.08 26.71 20.42
C ASP A 81 22.98 27.40 19.61
N SER A 82 23.33 27.78 18.39
CA SER A 82 22.41 28.37 17.41
C SER A 82 22.12 27.43 16.24
N THR A 83 22.54 26.16 16.33
CA THR A 83 22.48 25.23 15.20
C THR A 83 21.27 24.33 15.36
N ALA A 84 20.33 24.42 14.42
CA ALA A 84 19.22 23.47 14.41
C ALA A 84 19.72 22.05 14.09
N PRO A 85 19.05 21.00 14.61
CA PRO A 85 19.32 19.64 14.19
C PRO A 85 19.07 19.43 12.69
N ALA A 86 19.72 18.41 12.13
CA ALA A 86 19.44 17.94 10.77
C ALA A 86 18.67 16.63 10.82
N SER A 87 17.49 16.59 10.22
CA SER A 87 16.67 15.36 10.14
C SER A 87 16.80 14.65 8.79
N SER A 88 16.50 13.36 8.79
CA SER A 88 16.51 12.50 7.60
C SER A 88 15.36 11.50 7.66
N ILE A 89 14.98 11.00 6.48
CA ILE A 89 13.91 10.02 6.30
C ILE A 89 14.42 8.84 5.48
N SER A 90 14.00 7.64 5.86
CA SER A 90 14.30 6.40 5.14
C SER A 90 13.08 5.51 5.07
N CYS A 91 13.04 4.64 4.06
CA CYS A 91 11.96 3.70 3.83
C CYS A 91 12.52 2.29 3.63
N SER A 92 11.73 1.29 4.03
CA SER A 92 12.06 -0.13 3.89
C SER A 92 10.77 -0.95 3.66
N PRO A 93 10.77 -2.00 2.82
CA PRO A 93 11.93 -2.55 2.09
C PRO A 93 12.35 -1.77 0.84
N GLY A 94 11.47 -1.00 0.21
CA GLY A 94 11.79 -0.22 -0.99
C GLY A 94 12.27 1.22 -0.71
N PRO A 95 12.65 1.98 -1.75
CA PRO A 95 12.92 3.42 -1.62
C PRO A 95 11.65 4.19 -1.25
N CYS A 96 11.80 5.41 -0.70
CA CYS A 96 10.65 6.27 -0.42
C CYS A 96 9.93 6.72 -1.70
N GLY A 97 10.65 6.88 -2.81
CA GLY A 97 10.08 7.15 -4.12
C GLY A 97 9.94 5.87 -4.95
N GLY A 98 8.79 5.20 -4.87
CA GLY A 98 8.46 4.06 -5.72
C GLY A 98 8.76 2.69 -5.12
N GLY A 99 8.71 2.56 -3.79
CA GLY A 99 8.70 1.27 -3.12
C GLY A 99 7.40 0.50 -3.38
N THR A 100 7.49 -0.81 -3.50
CA THR A 100 6.32 -1.68 -3.72
C THR A 100 5.75 -2.20 -2.41
N GLY A 101 4.43 -2.24 -2.31
CA GLY A 101 3.74 -2.72 -1.10
C GLY A 101 3.84 -1.78 0.09
N THR A 102 3.63 -2.31 1.31
CA THR A 102 3.66 -1.50 2.54
C THR A 102 5.09 -1.17 2.93
N GLN A 103 5.35 0.12 3.14
CA GLN A 103 6.65 0.67 3.51
C GLN A 103 6.66 1.05 5.00
N SER A 104 7.75 0.70 5.68
CA SER A 104 8.12 1.21 7.00
C SER A 104 8.95 2.47 6.83
N VAL A 105 8.43 3.61 7.26
CA VAL A 105 9.05 4.93 7.16
C VAL A 105 9.70 5.28 8.49
N THR A 106 11.00 5.54 8.48
CA THR A 106 11.79 5.88 9.67
C THR A 106 12.33 7.29 9.57
N LEU A 107 12.10 8.09 10.61
CA LEU A 107 12.69 9.42 10.78
C LEU A 107 13.85 9.34 11.76
N SER A 108 14.92 10.08 11.48
CA SER A 108 16.07 10.24 12.38
C SER A 108 16.56 11.69 12.36
N ALA A 109 17.28 12.12 13.39
CA ALA A 109 17.91 13.42 13.41
C ALA A 109 19.23 13.38 14.19
N THR A 110 20.13 14.29 13.85
CA THR A 110 21.42 14.46 14.51
C THR A 110 21.67 15.92 14.80
N ASP A 111 22.24 16.20 15.96
CA ASP A 111 22.78 17.50 16.34
C ASP A 111 24.12 17.27 17.04
N SER A 112 25.20 17.19 16.25
CA SER A 112 26.52 16.75 16.73
C SER A 112 27.36 17.87 17.36
N SER A 113 27.01 19.13 17.09
CA SER A 113 27.74 20.31 17.57
C SER A 113 26.99 21.11 18.63
N GLY A 114 25.71 20.78 18.86
CA GLY A 114 24.83 21.52 19.75
C GLY A 114 24.39 20.74 20.99
N SER A 115 23.21 21.12 21.47
CA SER A 115 22.57 20.64 22.69
C SER A 115 21.96 19.24 22.59
N GLY A 116 21.98 18.65 21.40
CA GLY A 116 21.42 17.35 21.10
C GLY A 116 19.94 17.43 20.73
N VAL A 117 19.47 16.42 20.00
CA VAL A 117 18.08 16.36 19.51
C VAL A 117 17.12 16.14 20.68
N LYS A 118 16.07 16.95 20.74
CA LYS A 118 14.96 16.80 21.69
C LYS A 118 13.81 15.99 21.11
N ALA A 119 13.35 16.33 19.90
CA ALA A 119 12.22 15.68 19.25
C ALA A 119 12.19 15.89 17.73
N ILE A 120 11.46 15.02 17.03
CA ILE A 120 11.03 15.22 15.64
C ILE A 120 9.50 15.31 15.64
N HIS A 121 8.95 16.40 15.11
CA HIS A 121 7.51 16.59 14.95
C HIS A 121 7.12 16.35 13.50
N PHE A 122 5.97 15.70 13.25
CA PHE A 122 5.58 15.32 11.89
C PHE A 122 4.07 15.36 11.62
N THR A 123 3.72 15.32 10.34
CA THR A 123 2.36 15.13 9.81
C THR A 123 2.41 14.23 8.58
N THR A 124 1.34 13.47 8.33
CA THR A 124 1.20 12.55 7.18
C THR A 124 0.13 12.98 6.19
N ASN A 125 -0.62 14.04 6.50
CA ASN A 125 -1.70 14.57 5.67
C ASN A 125 -1.27 15.79 4.83
N GLY A 126 0.04 16.06 4.73
CA GLY A 126 0.60 17.19 3.99
C GLY A 126 0.46 18.57 4.65
N THR A 127 -0.15 18.68 5.84
CA THR A 127 -0.19 19.95 6.60
C THR A 127 1.18 20.27 7.20
N THR A 128 1.49 21.54 7.45
CA THR A 128 2.77 21.93 8.06
C THR A 128 2.78 21.54 9.54
N PRO A 129 3.76 20.73 10.00
CA PRO A 129 3.90 20.38 11.42
C PRO A 129 4.24 21.61 12.27
N THR A 130 3.81 21.60 13.53
CA THR A 130 4.12 22.60 14.57
C THR A 130 4.66 21.90 15.82
N LEU A 131 5.08 22.64 16.85
CA LEU A 131 5.45 22.05 18.15
C LEU A 131 4.27 21.32 18.85
N GLY A 132 3.03 21.57 18.43
CA GLY A 132 1.84 20.82 18.89
C GLY A 132 1.53 19.58 18.05
N SER A 133 2.28 19.32 16.97
CA SER A 133 2.11 18.12 16.13
C SER A 133 2.68 16.88 16.82
N PRO A 134 2.23 15.66 16.42
CA PRO A 134 2.73 14.41 16.97
C PRO A 134 4.26 14.30 16.94
N VAL A 135 4.84 13.75 18.01
CA VAL A 135 6.26 13.43 18.11
C VAL A 135 6.50 12.04 17.53
N TYR A 136 7.53 11.89 16.70
CA TYR A 136 7.92 10.61 16.14
C TYR A 136 8.58 9.73 17.21
N THR A 137 7.95 8.60 17.52
CA THR A 137 8.42 7.63 18.52
C THR A 137 8.62 6.21 17.97
N SER A 138 8.08 5.92 16.79
CA SER A 138 8.14 4.60 16.14
C SER A 138 7.96 4.73 14.63
N PRO A 139 8.50 3.79 13.82
CA PRO A 139 8.31 3.79 12.37
C PRO A 139 6.85 3.89 11.95
N LEU A 140 6.58 4.62 10.87
CA LEU A 140 5.24 4.78 10.29
C LEU A 140 5.00 3.70 9.24
N SER A 141 3.85 3.03 9.31
CA SER A 141 3.44 2.07 8.27
C SER A 141 2.64 2.80 7.19
N VAL A 142 3.12 2.75 5.95
CA VAL A 142 2.53 3.46 4.79
C VAL A 142 2.24 2.47 3.66
N SER A 143 0.96 2.28 3.33
CA SER A 143 0.49 1.36 2.29
C SER A 143 -0.09 2.05 1.05
N SER A 144 -0.10 3.38 1.02
CA SER A 144 -0.53 4.19 -0.12
C SER A 144 0.28 5.49 -0.18
N THR A 145 0.32 6.13 -1.36
CA THR A 145 1.11 7.36 -1.55
C THR A 145 0.74 8.42 -0.50
N THR A 146 1.73 8.83 0.30
CA THR A 146 1.53 9.67 1.49
C THR A 146 2.61 10.76 1.52
N THR A 147 2.23 12.01 1.82
CA THR A 147 3.20 13.10 2.02
C THR A 147 3.50 13.27 3.50
N VAL A 148 4.75 12.98 3.88
CA VAL A 148 5.27 13.18 5.23
C VAL A 148 6.00 14.51 5.29
N LYS A 149 5.58 15.39 6.20
CA LYS A 149 6.31 16.62 6.55
C LYS A 149 6.81 16.51 7.97
N PHE A 150 8.04 16.95 8.22
CA PHE A 150 8.69 16.80 9.52
C PHE A 150 9.74 17.89 9.76
N PHE A 151 10.06 18.16 11.02
CA PHE A 151 11.20 18.98 11.42
C PHE A 151 11.71 18.51 12.79
N ALA A 152 13.00 18.69 13.05
CA ALA A 152 13.60 18.41 14.34
C ALA A 152 13.79 19.68 15.20
N VAL A 153 13.76 19.49 16.52
CA VAL A 153 14.05 20.51 17.53
C VAL A 153 15.09 19.97 18.51
N ASP A 154 16.02 20.82 18.95
CA ASP A 154 17.05 20.47 19.94
C ASP A 154 16.62 20.78 21.39
N ASN A 155 17.53 20.57 22.34
CA ASN A 155 17.26 20.78 23.76
C ASN A 155 17.21 22.25 24.19
N VAL A 156 17.71 23.19 23.38
CA VAL A 156 17.69 24.63 23.65
C VAL A 156 16.68 25.40 22.78
N GLY A 157 15.91 24.71 21.96
CA GLY A 157 14.81 25.25 21.16
C GLY A 157 15.17 25.71 19.75
N ASN A 158 16.36 25.38 19.21
CA ASN A 158 16.61 25.58 17.78
C ASN A 158 15.76 24.60 16.96
N THR A 159 15.06 25.13 15.95
CA THR A 159 14.15 24.37 15.09
C THR A 159 14.68 24.31 13.67
N GLU A 160 14.70 23.11 13.10
CA GLU A 160 15.00 22.91 11.68
C GLU A 160 13.90 23.50 10.80
N ALA A 161 14.24 23.87 9.56
CA ALA A 161 13.24 24.10 8.53
C ALA A 161 12.41 22.83 8.26
N VAL A 162 11.14 23.00 7.89
CA VAL A 162 10.26 21.86 7.60
C VAL A 162 10.72 21.12 6.34
N GLN A 163 11.03 19.84 6.52
CA GLN A 163 11.31 18.89 5.45
C GLN A 163 10.01 18.30 4.90
N THR A 164 10.01 17.96 3.62
CA THR A 164 8.86 17.32 2.94
C THR A 164 9.34 16.14 2.10
N GLN A 165 8.70 14.99 2.30
CA GLN A 165 8.96 13.80 1.50
C GLN A 165 7.63 13.16 1.10
N THR A 166 7.43 13.01 -0.21
CA THR A 166 6.35 12.16 -0.73
C THR A 166 6.83 10.72 -0.77
N ILE A 167 6.14 9.86 -0.03
CA ILE A 167 6.32 8.41 -0.07
C ILE A 167 5.41 7.90 -1.18
N THR A 168 5.98 7.48 -2.30
CA THR A 168 5.21 6.91 -3.42
C THR A 168 5.21 5.41 -3.28
N ILE A 169 4.02 4.84 -3.11
CA ILE A 169 3.82 3.38 -3.15
C ILE A 169 3.47 3.02 -4.58
N THR A 170 4.34 2.26 -5.23
CA THR A 170 3.98 1.57 -6.47
C THR A 170 3.20 0.33 -6.07
N SER A 171 2.01 0.20 -6.64
CA SER A 171 1.22 -1.01 -6.49
C SER A 171 2.09 -2.18 -7.02
N GLY A 172 2.25 -3.22 -6.20
CA GLY A 172 3.34 -4.19 -6.35
C GLY A 172 3.08 -5.14 -7.51
N GLY A 173 3.51 -4.80 -8.72
CA GLY A 173 3.39 -5.64 -9.91
C GLY A 173 1.93 -5.80 -10.34
N GLY A 174 1.61 -5.37 -11.56
CA GLY A 174 0.28 -5.58 -12.12
C GLY A 174 -0.17 -7.03 -12.07
N ALA A 175 -1.47 -7.25 -12.27
CA ALA A 175 -1.98 -8.61 -12.41
C ALA A 175 -1.18 -9.37 -13.48
N SER A 176 -0.90 -10.65 -13.26
CA SER A 176 -0.12 -11.46 -14.20
C SER A 176 -0.75 -12.83 -14.41
N PHE A 177 -0.73 -13.30 -15.66
CA PHE A 177 -1.18 -14.64 -16.01
C PHE A 177 -0.16 -15.68 -15.51
N VAL A 178 -0.62 -16.62 -14.69
CA VAL A 178 0.24 -17.68 -14.13
C VAL A 178 0.11 -18.94 -14.97
N ARG A 179 -1.12 -19.46 -15.09
CA ARG A 179 -1.42 -20.63 -15.92
C ARG A 179 -2.92 -20.75 -16.19
N GLN A 180 -3.26 -21.70 -17.05
CA GLN A 180 -4.63 -22.14 -17.24
C GLN A 180 -4.72 -23.66 -17.41
N THR A 181 -5.91 -24.20 -17.20
CA THR A 181 -6.28 -25.57 -17.56
C THR A 181 -7.71 -25.57 -18.11
N THR A 182 -8.04 -26.57 -18.91
CA THR A 182 -9.39 -26.73 -19.45
C THR A 182 -9.90 -28.15 -19.17
N ASN A 183 -11.22 -28.28 -19.00
CA ASN A 183 -11.87 -29.58 -18.95
C ASN A 183 -13.25 -29.49 -19.61
N LEU A 184 -13.75 -30.62 -20.10
CA LEU A 184 -15.00 -30.70 -20.84
C LEU A 184 -15.72 -32.02 -20.56
N SER A 185 -17.04 -32.00 -20.72
CA SER A 185 -17.86 -33.20 -20.77
C SER A 185 -19.02 -32.99 -21.75
N ALA A 186 -19.36 -34.04 -22.49
CA ALA A 186 -20.51 -34.05 -23.39
C ALA A 186 -21.84 -34.07 -22.61
N SER A 187 -21.84 -34.56 -21.36
CA SER A 187 -22.99 -34.56 -20.47
C SER A 187 -22.55 -34.77 -19.02
N ALA A 188 -22.64 -33.73 -18.20
CA ALA A 188 -22.34 -33.82 -16.77
C ALA A 188 -23.21 -32.85 -15.95
N SER A 189 -23.61 -33.26 -14.75
CA SER A 189 -24.12 -32.37 -13.71
C SER A 189 -23.02 -31.91 -12.75
N SER A 190 -21.85 -32.55 -12.77
CA SER A 190 -20.66 -32.17 -12.00
C SER A 190 -19.40 -32.45 -12.82
N LEU A 191 -18.50 -31.47 -12.90
CA LEU A 191 -17.25 -31.55 -13.64
C LEU A 191 -16.09 -31.07 -12.77
N ALA A 192 -15.22 -31.99 -12.36
CA ALA A 192 -14.01 -31.70 -11.62
C ALA A 192 -12.84 -31.47 -12.57
N THR A 193 -12.11 -30.37 -12.40
CA THR A 193 -10.94 -30.01 -13.21
C THR A 193 -9.70 -30.08 -12.33
N SER A 194 -8.67 -30.80 -12.76
CA SER A 194 -7.42 -30.96 -12.01
C SER A 194 -6.45 -29.80 -12.26
N LEU A 195 -5.74 -29.44 -11.20
CA LEU A 195 -4.67 -28.45 -11.17
C LEU A 195 -3.39 -29.18 -10.71
N SER A 196 -2.52 -29.51 -11.67
CA SER A 196 -1.24 -30.18 -11.40
C SER A 196 -0.10 -29.37 -12.05
N PRO A 197 0.80 -28.76 -11.27
CA PRO A 197 0.80 -28.69 -9.79
C PRO A 197 -0.41 -27.92 -9.23
N ALA A 198 -0.63 -28.03 -7.90
CA ALA A 198 -1.66 -27.25 -7.21
C ALA A 198 -1.49 -25.74 -7.45
N SER A 199 -2.57 -24.96 -7.36
CA SER A 199 -2.49 -23.50 -7.46
C SER A 199 -1.59 -22.89 -6.39
N THR A 200 -1.05 -21.72 -6.68
CA THR A 200 -0.24 -20.98 -5.73
C THR A 200 -1.15 -20.29 -4.73
N SER A 201 -0.85 -20.45 -3.44
CA SER A 201 -1.58 -19.76 -2.38
C SER A 201 -1.48 -18.24 -2.54
N GLY A 202 -2.60 -17.54 -2.42
CA GLY A 202 -2.71 -16.09 -2.56
C GLY A 202 -3.05 -15.62 -3.98
N ASN A 203 -2.96 -16.48 -5.00
CA ASN A 203 -3.38 -16.12 -6.35
C ASN A 203 -4.90 -16.12 -6.50
N THR A 204 -5.40 -15.33 -7.45
CA THR A 204 -6.81 -15.36 -7.85
C THR A 204 -7.06 -16.47 -8.85
N LEU A 205 -8.12 -17.24 -8.65
CA LEU A 205 -8.60 -18.23 -9.63
C LEU A 205 -9.85 -17.71 -10.32
N VAL A 206 -9.95 -17.89 -11.63
CA VAL A 206 -11.12 -17.53 -12.44
C VAL A 206 -11.55 -18.75 -13.25
N ALA A 207 -12.82 -19.14 -13.11
CA ALA A 207 -13.45 -20.22 -13.86
C ALA A 207 -14.46 -19.63 -14.86
N ILE A 208 -14.22 -19.88 -16.14
CA ILE A 208 -15.09 -19.49 -17.24
C ILE A 208 -15.79 -20.75 -17.74
N ILE A 209 -17.11 -20.78 -17.61
CA ILE A 209 -17.91 -22.00 -17.77
C ILE A 209 -18.89 -21.79 -18.92
N ALA A 210 -18.69 -22.50 -20.02
CA ALA A 210 -19.57 -22.51 -21.19
C ALA A 210 -20.36 -23.82 -21.21
N PHE A 211 -21.67 -23.77 -21.46
CA PHE A 211 -22.50 -24.97 -21.50
C PHE A 211 -23.75 -24.80 -22.38
N ALA A 212 -24.24 -25.92 -22.91
CA ALA A 212 -25.26 -25.95 -23.97
C ALA A 212 -26.68 -25.72 -23.40
N THR A 213 -26.96 -24.49 -23.01
CA THR A 213 -28.28 -24.04 -22.54
C THR A 213 -28.42 -22.53 -22.78
N GLY A 214 -29.65 -22.04 -22.82
CA GLY A 214 -29.96 -20.62 -22.68
C GLY A 214 -30.33 -20.32 -21.24
N SER A 215 -31.60 -20.52 -20.90
CA SER A 215 -32.15 -20.31 -19.55
C SER A 215 -32.48 -21.60 -18.78
N SER A 216 -32.44 -22.77 -19.43
CA SER A 216 -32.97 -24.03 -18.89
C SER A 216 -32.08 -24.72 -17.84
N ALA A 217 -30.83 -24.30 -17.69
CA ALA A 217 -29.89 -24.81 -16.70
C ALA A 217 -28.90 -23.70 -16.31
N SER A 218 -28.30 -23.83 -15.12
CA SER A 218 -27.31 -22.89 -14.61
C SER A 218 -26.22 -23.58 -13.81
N VAL A 219 -25.10 -22.88 -13.57
CA VAL A 219 -24.12 -23.30 -12.56
C VAL A 219 -24.75 -23.08 -11.18
N SER A 220 -24.89 -24.16 -10.41
CA SER A 220 -25.40 -24.13 -9.04
C SER A 220 -24.31 -23.77 -8.04
N SER A 221 -23.09 -24.25 -8.27
CA SER A 221 -21.93 -23.94 -7.43
C SER A 221 -20.61 -24.17 -8.17
N VAL A 222 -19.58 -23.44 -7.73
CA VAL A 222 -18.17 -23.74 -7.99
C VAL A 222 -17.51 -23.92 -6.63
N SER A 223 -16.74 -24.99 -6.47
CA SER A 223 -16.14 -25.35 -5.18
C SER A 223 -14.76 -25.97 -5.35
N ASP A 224 -13.91 -25.79 -4.34
CA ASP A 224 -12.61 -26.44 -4.19
C ASP A 224 -12.41 -26.84 -2.71
N SER A 225 -11.23 -27.34 -2.35
CA SER A 225 -10.90 -27.72 -0.95
C SER A 225 -10.67 -26.54 0.01
N GLY A 226 -10.63 -25.32 -0.52
CA GLY A 226 -10.19 -24.14 0.18
C GLY A 226 -11.29 -23.17 0.62
N GLY A 227 -12.51 -23.22 0.05
CA GLY A 227 -13.60 -22.29 0.42
C GLY A 227 -14.50 -21.80 -0.73
N ALA A 228 -15.15 -20.65 -0.52
CA ALA A 228 -16.24 -20.15 -1.35
C ALA A 228 -15.78 -19.41 -2.63
N TRP A 229 -16.48 -19.67 -3.73
CA TRP A 229 -16.34 -18.95 -5.00
C TRP A 229 -17.43 -17.90 -5.14
N THR A 230 -17.09 -16.79 -5.79
CA THR A 230 -18.03 -15.71 -6.08
C THR A 230 -18.54 -15.83 -7.51
N LYS A 231 -19.85 -15.73 -7.67
CA LYS A 231 -20.51 -15.67 -8.98
C LYS A 231 -20.30 -14.29 -9.60
N GLY A 232 -19.78 -14.26 -10.82
CA GLY A 232 -19.61 -13.06 -11.62
C GLY A 232 -20.67 -12.92 -12.74
N PRO A 233 -20.33 -12.29 -13.87
CA PRO A 233 -21.26 -12.05 -14.97
C PRO A 233 -21.73 -13.34 -15.65
N VAL A 234 -22.97 -13.31 -16.14
CA VAL A 234 -23.63 -14.43 -16.82
C VAL A 234 -24.22 -13.97 -18.16
N GLY A 235 -23.67 -14.45 -19.27
CA GLY A 235 -24.16 -14.17 -20.61
C GLY A 235 -24.91 -15.37 -21.18
N PHE A 236 -26.11 -15.17 -21.73
CA PHE A 236 -26.84 -16.21 -22.46
C PHE A 236 -27.92 -15.61 -23.35
N LEU A 237 -28.27 -16.31 -24.42
CA LEU A 237 -29.46 -16.03 -25.22
C LEU A 237 -30.55 -17.07 -24.94
N THR A 238 -31.73 -16.63 -24.51
CA THR A 238 -32.86 -17.53 -24.24
C THR A 238 -33.25 -18.34 -25.47
N GLY A 239 -33.51 -19.64 -25.27
CA GLY A 239 -33.86 -20.57 -26.36
C GLY A 239 -32.68 -21.07 -27.19
N ILE A 240 -31.46 -20.56 -26.94
CA ILE A 240 -30.24 -20.93 -27.66
C ILE A 240 -29.22 -21.53 -26.69
N ASN A 241 -28.43 -22.50 -27.14
CA ASN A 241 -27.39 -23.17 -26.35
C ASN A 241 -26.11 -22.32 -26.20
N SER A 242 -26.21 -21.13 -25.59
CA SER A 242 -25.15 -20.12 -25.61
C SER A 242 -24.74 -19.54 -24.25
N ARG A 243 -24.95 -20.27 -23.15
CA ARG A 243 -24.65 -19.74 -21.81
C ARG A 243 -23.17 -19.79 -21.45
N VAL A 244 -22.67 -18.68 -20.93
CA VAL A 244 -21.34 -18.53 -20.32
C VAL A 244 -21.48 -17.87 -18.94
N GLU A 245 -20.81 -18.43 -17.94
CA GLU A 245 -20.70 -17.84 -16.60
C GLU A 245 -19.23 -17.64 -16.23
N ILE A 246 -18.90 -16.51 -15.62
CA ILE A 246 -17.59 -16.30 -14.98
C ILE A 246 -17.77 -16.40 -13.47
N TRP A 247 -16.96 -17.23 -12.83
CA TRP A 247 -16.84 -17.35 -11.38
C TRP A 247 -15.40 -17.09 -10.99
N TYR A 248 -15.19 -16.53 -9.80
CA TYR A 248 -13.83 -16.21 -9.36
C TYR A 248 -13.66 -16.41 -7.86
N ARG A 249 -12.40 -16.50 -7.47
CA ARG A 249 -11.99 -16.53 -6.09
C ARG A 249 -10.72 -15.74 -5.91
N LEU A 250 -10.82 -14.64 -5.18
CA LEU A 250 -9.69 -13.80 -4.81
C LEU A 250 -8.87 -14.49 -3.71
N SER A 251 -7.54 -14.32 -3.76
CA SER A 251 -6.62 -14.82 -2.76
C SER A 251 -6.87 -16.28 -2.38
N ALA A 252 -7.04 -17.14 -3.39
CA ALA A 252 -7.32 -18.55 -3.19
C ALA A 252 -6.16 -19.24 -2.46
N PRO A 253 -6.42 -20.17 -1.52
CA PRO A 253 -5.39 -21.05 -1.01
C PRO A 253 -4.90 -21.98 -2.13
N ALA A 254 -3.81 -22.70 -1.87
CA ALA A 254 -3.35 -23.73 -2.79
C ALA A 254 -4.38 -24.87 -2.90
N VAL A 255 -4.90 -25.11 -4.11
CA VAL A 255 -5.89 -26.16 -4.41
C VAL A 255 -5.46 -26.98 -5.62
N SER A 256 -5.75 -28.28 -5.59
CA SER A 256 -5.41 -29.23 -6.66
C SER A 256 -6.57 -29.54 -7.61
N SER A 257 -7.77 -29.07 -7.29
CA SER A 257 -8.93 -29.23 -8.17
C SER A 257 -10.01 -28.18 -7.88
N VAL A 258 -10.77 -27.85 -8.92
CA VAL A 258 -11.98 -27.05 -8.86
C VAL A 258 -13.12 -27.84 -9.50
N THR A 259 -14.26 -27.90 -8.82
CA THR A 259 -15.45 -28.62 -9.27
C THR A 259 -16.58 -27.65 -9.61
N VAL A 260 -17.14 -27.79 -10.81
CA VAL A 260 -18.32 -27.06 -11.28
C VAL A 260 -19.53 -27.97 -11.18
N THR A 261 -20.58 -27.52 -10.50
CA THR A 261 -21.86 -28.24 -10.41
C THR A 261 -22.95 -27.48 -11.16
N LEU A 262 -23.73 -28.19 -11.97
CA LEU A 262 -24.84 -27.65 -12.76
C LEU A 262 -26.19 -28.09 -12.19
N SER A 263 -27.23 -27.29 -12.40
CA SER A 263 -28.61 -27.62 -12.00
C SER A 263 -29.22 -28.79 -12.77
N SER A 264 -28.62 -29.21 -13.88
CA SER A 264 -29.03 -30.32 -14.73
C SER A 264 -27.84 -30.78 -15.57
N ALA A 265 -27.78 -32.07 -15.93
CA ALA A 265 -26.73 -32.57 -16.82
C ALA A 265 -26.81 -31.89 -18.19
N LYS A 266 -25.67 -31.35 -18.66
CA LYS A 266 -25.52 -30.66 -19.95
C LYS A 266 -24.13 -30.91 -20.53
N ALA A 267 -23.97 -30.69 -21.83
CA ALA A 267 -22.65 -30.48 -22.41
C ALA A 267 -22.04 -29.21 -21.79
N VAL A 268 -20.83 -29.31 -21.28
CA VAL A 268 -20.15 -28.26 -20.53
C VAL A 268 -18.66 -28.29 -20.82
N ALA A 269 -18.05 -27.10 -20.89
CA ALA A 269 -16.63 -26.90 -20.95
C ALA A 269 -16.25 -25.78 -19.98
N VAL A 270 -15.09 -25.90 -19.34
CA VAL A 270 -14.57 -24.91 -18.41
C VAL A 270 -13.11 -24.59 -18.74
N ASN A 271 -12.77 -23.30 -18.65
CA ASN A 271 -11.40 -22.82 -18.57
C ASN A 271 -11.18 -22.28 -17.15
N ILE A 272 -10.13 -22.74 -16.49
CA ILE A 272 -9.72 -22.25 -15.17
C ILE A 272 -8.36 -21.59 -15.33
N SER A 273 -8.26 -20.32 -14.97
CA SER A 273 -7.05 -19.52 -15.05
C SER A 273 -6.62 -19.04 -13.67
N GLU A 274 -5.31 -18.97 -13.46
CA GLU A 274 -4.66 -18.51 -12.23
C GLU A 274 -3.92 -17.20 -12.49
N TRP A 275 -4.08 -16.26 -11.56
CA TRP A 275 -3.60 -14.89 -11.68
C TRP A 275 -2.91 -14.45 -10.40
N SER A 276 -1.67 -13.97 -10.50
CA SER A 276 -1.01 -13.26 -9.40
C SER A 276 -1.31 -11.77 -9.47
N GLY A 277 -1.10 -11.05 -8.35
CA GLY A 277 -1.24 -9.59 -8.31
C GLY A 277 -2.68 -9.07 -8.45
N VAL A 278 -3.70 -9.92 -8.27
CA VAL A 278 -5.11 -9.52 -8.28
C VAL A 278 -5.63 -9.44 -6.85
N THR A 279 -6.13 -8.27 -6.44
CA THR A 279 -6.46 -7.95 -5.04
C THR A 279 -7.95 -7.76 -4.78
N GLY A 280 -8.73 -7.49 -5.83
CA GLY A 280 -10.12 -7.12 -5.64
C GLY A 280 -10.97 -7.31 -6.89
N PHE A 281 -12.27 -7.46 -6.68
CA PHE A 281 -13.24 -7.24 -7.74
C PHE A 281 -13.36 -5.75 -8.03
N GLU A 282 -13.57 -5.40 -9.30
CA GLU A 282 -13.83 -4.03 -9.69
C GLU A 282 -15.23 -3.88 -10.29
N ARG A 283 -15.45 -4.43 -11.49
CA ARG A 283 -16.67 -4.25 -12.28
C ARG A 283 -16.91 -5.45 -13.18
N SER A 284 -18.14 -5.61 -13.65
CA SER A 284 -18.47 -6.63 -14.65
C SER A 284 -19.65 -6.20 -15.50
N SER A 285 -19.77 -6.81 -16.67
CA SER A 285 -20.92 -6.67 -17.55
C SER A 285 -21.20 -7.99 -18.26
N ASN A 286 -22.43 -8.19 -18.69
CA ASN A 286 -22.88 -9.39 -19.39
C ASN A 286 -23.85 -9.01 -20.50
N GLY A 287 -23.87 -9.83 -21.55
CA GLY A 287 -24.65 -9.57 -22.74
C GLY A 287 -25.00 -10.84 -23.49
N ASN A 288 -25.70 -10.63 -24.60
CA ASN A 288 -26.04 -11.65 -25.56
C ASN A 288 -26.24 -11.00 -26.93
N GLY A 289 -26.41 -11.84 -27.95
CA GLY A 289 -26.75 -11.36 -29.27
C GLY A 289 -27.25 -12.46 -30.18
N SER A 290 -28.00 -12.05 -31.21
CA SER A 290 -28.46 -12.91 -32.29
C SER A 290 -27.28 -13.54 -33.06
N SER A 291 -27.60 -14.47 -33.96
CA SER A 291 -26.61 -15.10 -34.83
C SER A 291 -25.84 -14.06 -35.64
N SER A 292 -24.51 -14.10 -35.57
CA SER A 292 -23.59 -13.14 -36.19
C SER A 292 -22.23 -13.79 -36.43
N THR A 293 -21.47 -13.30 -37.42
CA THR A 293 -20.06 -13.67 -37.63
C THR A 293 -19.10 -12.85 -36.75
N THR A 294 -19.59 -11.82 -36.06
CA THR A 294 -18.82 -11.06 -35.07
C THR A 294 -19.52 -11.09 -33.73
N ILE A 295 -18.77 -11.43 -32.68
CA ILE A 295 -19.25 -11.40 -31.30
C ILE A 295 -18.43 -10.39 -30.52
N THR A 296 -19.09 -9.47 -29.81
CA THR A 296 -18.45 -8.46 -28.96
C THR A 296 -19.06 -8.51 -27.56
N THR A 297 -18.23 -8.47 -26.52
CA THR A 297 -18.73 -8.31 -25.15
C THR A 297 -19.21 -6.88 -24.91
N PRO A 298 -20.13 -6.64 -23.96
CA PRO A 298 -20.36 -5.30 -23.45
C PRO A 298 -19.07 -4.65 -22.90
N PRO A 299 -19.04 -3.33 -22.74
CA PRO A 299 -17.88 -2.62 -22.19
C PRO A 299 -17.77 -2.76 -20.67
N VAL A 300 -16.53 -2.73 -20.18
CA VAL A 300 -16.18 -2.42 -18.78
C VAL A 300 -15.15 -1.30 -18.74
N THR A 301 -15.28 -0.38 -17.78
CA THR A 301 -14.34 0.73 -17.61
C THR A 301 -13.54 0.52 -16.32
N THR A 302 -12.22 0.40 -16.45
CA THR A 302 -11.30 0.25 -15.30
C THR A 302 -10.92 1.62 -14.72
N THR A 303 -10.62 1.63 -13.43
CA THR A 303 -10.24 2.82 -12.66
C THR A 303 -8.76 2.87 -12.33
N ASN A 304 -8.02 1.78 -12.54
CA ASN A 304 -6.56 1.77 -12.43
C ASN A 304 -5.89 1.26 -13.72
N ALA A 305 -4.64 1.66 -13.88
CA ALA A 305 -3.73 0.92 -14.75
C ALA A 305 -3.40 -0.42 -14.07
N GLN A 306 -3.00 -1.39 -14.87
CA GLN A 306 -2.61 -2.75 -14.48
C GLN A 306 -3.75 -3.65 -13.98
N ASP A 307 -4.99 -3.17 -14.02
CA ASP A 307 -6.18 -3.98 -13.73
C ASP A 307 -6.29 -5.14 -14.72
N LEU A 308 -6.81 -6.27 -14.25
CA LEU A 308 -7.05 -7.45 -15.07
C LEU A 308 -8.47 -7.42 -15.61
N VAL A 309 -8.62 -7.44 -16.93
CA VAL A 309 -9.92 -7.62 -17.59
C VAL A 309 -9.96 -8.99 -18.25
N ILE A 310 -11.01 -9.77 -17.99
CA ILE A 310 -11.27 -11.07 -18.61
C ILE A 310 -12.63 -11.03 -19.30
N ALA A 311 -12.66 -11.43 -20.56
CA ALA A 311 -13.83 -11.48 -21.40
C ALA A 311 -14.07 -12.91 -21.92
N ALA A 312 -15.32 -13.30 -22.08
CA ALA A 312 -15.70 -14.62 -22.54
C ALA A 312 -16.99 -14.62 -23.37
N THR A 313 -17.12 -15.62 -24.24
CA THR A 313 -18.33 -15.90 -25.01
C THR A 313 -18.58 -17.40 -25.15
N ASN A 314 -19.84 -17.78 -25.28
CA ASN A 314 -20.27 -19.10 -25.72
C ASN A 314 -21.27 -18.98 -26.88
N TYR A 315 -21.15 -19.86 -27.86
CA TYR A 315 -22.05 -19.98 -29.00
C TYR A 315 -22.17 -21.44 -29.46
N PRO A 316 -23.31 -21.85 -30.04
CA PRO A 316 -23.54 -23.23 -30.44
C PRO A 316 -22.91 -23.59 -31.79
N SER A 317 -22.70 -22.65 -32.71
CA SER A 317 -22.17 -22.98 -34.04
C SER A 317 -20.71 -23.46 -34.01
N GLY A 318 -20.42 -24.55 -34.72
CA GLY A 318 -19.06 -25.00 -34.97
C GLY A 318 -18.33 -24.05 -35.91
N ALA A 319 -17.64 -23.07 -35.34
CA ALA A 319 -16.88 -22.06 -36.09
C ALA A 319 -15.44 -21.95 -35.58
N THR A 320 -14.50 -21.77 -36.50
CA THR A 320 -13.20 -21.19 -36.16
C THR A 320 -13.37 -19.73 -35.77
N SER A 321 -12.56 -19.25 -34.84
CA SER A 321 -12.67 -17.92 -34.25
C SER A 321 -11.30 -17.26 -34.19
N THR A 322 -11.26 -15.96 -34.49
CA THR A 322 -10.07 -15.12 -34.37
C THR A 322 -10.39 -13.96 -33.44
N LEU A 323 -9.60 -13.78 -32.38
CA LEU A 323 -9.67 -12.60 -31.52
C LEU A 323 -9.22 -11.37 -32.32
N THR A 324 -10.06 -10.34 -32.40
CA THR A 324 -9.78 -9.11 -33.16
C THR A 324 -9.53 -7.89 -32.28
N SER A 325 -9.73 -8.00 -30.97
CA SER A 325 -9.38 -6.94 -30.02
C SER A 325 -7.88 -6.96 -29.72
N GLY A 326 -7.10 -6.16 -30.44
CA GLY A 326 -5.63 -6.24 -30.44
C GLY A 326 -4.90 -6.01 -29.11
N SER A 327 -5.55 -5.45 -28.09
CA SER A 327 -4.98 -5.34 -26.73
C SER A 327 -5.21 -6.58 -25.87
N PHE A 328 -6.12 -7.47 -26.26
CA PHE A 328 -6.42 -8.70 -25.54
C PHE A 328 -5.54 -9.85 -26.04
N ALA A 329 -5.13 -10.70 -25.11
CA ALA A 329 -4.51 -11.99 -25.37
C ALA A 329 -5.55 -13.12 -25.23
N SER A 330 -5.52 -14.11 -26.12
CA SER A 330 -6.42 -15.26 -26.05
C SER A 330 -6.07 -16.16 -24.86
N LEU A 331 -7.10 -16.63 -24.16
CA LEU A 331 -7.03 -17.84 -23.34
C LEU A 331 -7.29 -19.08 -24.21
N GLN A 332 -6.98 -20.26 -23.69
CA GLN A 332 -7.18 -21.51 -24.42
C GLN A 332 -8.67 -21.74 -24.66
N ASP A 333 -9.05 -21.98 -25.92
CA ASP A 333 -10.40 -22.38 -26.31
C ASP A 333 -10.85 -23.65 -25.59
N PHE A 334 -12.13 -23.70 -25.20
CA PHE A 334 -12.70 -24.78 -24.41
C PHE A 334 -14.07 -25.16 -24.99
N ASN A 335 -14.05 -26.15 -25.88
CA ASN A 335 -15.22 -26.58 -26.66
C ASN A 335 -15.71 -27.95 -26.16
N SER A 336 -17.01 -28.21 -26.19
CA SER A 336 -17.59 -29.53 -25.88
C SER A 336 -18.67 -29.90 -26.89
N GLY A 337 -18.44 -30.97 -27.65
CA GLY A 337 -19.36 -31.44 -28.68
C GLY A 337 -19.69 -30.37 -29.73
N SER A 338 -20.85 -30.50 -30.38
CA SER A 338 -21.29 -29.58 -31.44
C SER A 338 -22.08 -28.36 -30.93
N GLY A 339 -22.17 -28.14 -29.62
CA GLY A 339 -23.08 -27.14 -29.03
C GLY A 339 -22.50 -26.26 -27.93
N VAL A 340 -21.21 -26.41 -27.61
CA VAL A 340 -20.50 -25.54 -26.65
C VAL A 340 -19.19 -25.12 -27.28
N HIS A 341 -19.07 -23.83 -27.60
CA HIS A 341 -17.84 -23.25 -28.12
C HIS A 341 -17.45 -22.06 -27.26
N GLY A 342 -16.63 -22.32 -26.24
CA GLY A 342 -16.12 -21.30 -25.33
C GLY A 342 -14.92 -20.58 -25.93
N ARG A 343 -14.96 -19.24 -25.93
CA ARG A 343 -13.79 -18.38 -26.18
C ARG A 343 -13.60 -17.48 -24.98
N ALA A 344 -12.35 -17.22 -24.62
CA ALA A 344 -12.00 -16.24 -23.62
C ALA A 344 -10.72 -15.51 -23.97
N ALA A 345 -10.60 -14.29 -23.47
CA ALA A 345 -9.44 -13.45 -23.65
C ALA A 345 -9.25 -12.56 -22.44
N TYR A 346 -8.03 -12.07 -22.23
CA TYR A 346 -7.72 -11.17 -21.13
C TYR A 346 -6.85 -10.01 -21.59
N VAL A 347 -6.84 -8.93 -20.81
CA VAL A 347 -5.86 -7.85 -20.92
C VAL A 347 -5.48 -7.40 -19.52
N ILE A 348 -4.19 -7.14 -19.32
CA ILE A 348 -3.67 -6.39 -18.18
C ILE A 348 -3.53 -4.96 -18.67
N THR A 349 -4.30 -4.04 -18.11
CA THR A 349 -4.44 -2.69 -18.68
C THR A 349 -3.16 -1.89 -18.52
N SER A 350 -2.73 -1.14 -19.54
CA SER A 350 -1.59 -0.21 -19.38
C SER A 350 -2.02 1.18 -18.86
N SER A 351 -3.33 1.45 -18.87
CA SER A 351 -3.96 2.69 -18.43
C SER A 351 -5.44 2.44 -18.08
N THR A 352 -6.05 3.41 -17.41
CA THR A 352 -7.50 3.43 -17.21
C THR A 352 -8.23 3.58 -18.55
N GLY A 353 -9.33 2.88 -18.76
CA GLY A 353 -10.09 3.00 -20.00
C GLY A 353 -11.27 2.04 -20.08
N THR A 354 -11.95 2.08 -21.22
CA THR A 354 -13.07 1.16 -21.53
C THR A 354 -12.59 0.03 -22.43
N PHE A 355 -12.86 -1.21 -22.02
CA PHE A 355 -12.37 -2.43 -22.67
C PHE A 355 -13.52 -3.34 -23.10
N GLN A 356 -13.39 -3.91 -24.30
CA GLN A 356 -14.32 -4.87 -24.91
C GLN A 356 -13.52 -5.91 -25.72
N ALA A 357 -13.87 -7.17 -25.61
CA ALA A 357 -13.32 -8.22 -26.46
C ALA A 357 -14.25 -8.51 -27.64
N SER A 358 -13.66 -8.71 -28.82
CA SER A 358 -14.35 -9.02 -30.06
C SER A 358 -13.69 -10.20 -30.76
N TRP A 359 -14.52 -11.09 -31.29
CA TRP A 359 -14.10 -12.25 -32.08
C TRP A 359 -14.79 -12.26 -33.44
N SER A 360 -14.04 -12.58 -34.49
CA SER A 360 -14.55 -12.89 -35.83
C SER A 360 -14.63 -14.40 -36.03
N LEU A 361 -15.76 -14.87 -36.55
CA LEU A 361 -16.07 -16.28 -36.77
C LEU A 361 -16.13 -16.60 -38.27
N SER A 362 -15.73 -17.82 -38.64
CA SER A 362 -15.84 -18.30 -40.04
C SER A 362 -17.27 -18.56 -40.49
N THR A 363 -18.21 -18.76 -39.56
CA THR A 363 -19.64 -18.91 -39.82
C THR A 363 -20.45 -18.17 -38.75
N SER A 364 -21.74 -17.96 -39.00
CA SER A 364 -22.59 -17.28 -38.02
C SER A 364 -22.74 -18.12 -36.73
N SER A 365 -22.73 -17.45 -35.58
CA SER A 365 -22.66 -18.07 -34.24
C SER A 365 -23.86 -18.95 -33.86
N GLY A 366 -25.02 -18.77 -34.49
CA GLY A 366 -26.28 -19.38 -34.05
C GLY A 366 -26.89 -18.69 -32.83
N GLY A 367 -26.37 -17.52 -32.45
CA GLY A 367 -26.70 -16.80 -31.22
C GLY A 367 -25.64 -17.01 -30.15
N HIS A 368 -25.48 -16.05 -29.24
CA HIS A 368 -24.36 -16.07 -28.31
C HIS A 368 -24.68 -15.41 -26.97
N GLY A 369 -23.97 -15.82 -25.92
CA GLY A 369 -23.92 -15.16 -24.63
C GLY A 369 -22.49 -14.66 -24.37
N THR A 370 -22.36 -13.47 -23.79
CA THR A 370 -21.08 -12.82 -23.50
C THR A 370 -20.99 -12.36 -22.05
N ALA A 371 -19.78 -12.39 -21.50
CA ALA A 371 -19.49 -11.96 -20.15
C ALA A 371 -18.12 -11.28 -20.11
N ILE A 372 -17.98 -10.22 -19.31
CA ILE A 372 -16.71 -9.51 -19.11
C ILE A 372 -16.60 -9.04 -17.66
N ILE A 373 -15.43 -9.16 -17.07
CA ILE A 373 -15.15 -8.80 -15.68
C ILE A 373 -13.79 -8.10 -15.58
N ALA A 374 -13.70 -7.11 -14.71
CA ALA A 374 -12.49 -6.38 -14.35
C ALA A 374 -12.17 -6.61 -12.87
N PHE A 375 -10.89 -6.80 -12.57
CA PHE A 375 -10.34 -6.98 -11.25
C PHE A 375 -9.25 -5.95 -10.97
N LYS A 376 -9.20 -5.48 -9.73
CA LYS A 376 -8.15 -4.59 -9.23
C LYS A 376 -6.83 -5.34 -9.11
N ALA A 377 -5.76 -4.72 -9.60
CA ALA A 377 -4.40 -5.20 -9.35
C ALA A 377 -3.79 -4.67 -8.04
N SER A 378 -2.72 -5.32 -7.58
CA SER A 378 -1.93 -4.99 -6.38
C SER A 378 -0.96 -3.86 -6.58
#